data_AF-A0A7C5M3J6-F1
#
_entry.id   AF-A0A7C5M3J6-F1
#
_cell.length_a   1.000
_cell.length_b   1.000
_cell.length_c   1.000
_cell.angle_alpha   90.00
_cell.angle_beta   90.00
_cell.angle_gamma   90.00
#
_symmetry.space_group_name_H-M   'P 1'
#
loop_
_entity.id
_entity.type
_entity.pdbx_description
1 polymer ?
#
loop_
_entity_poly.entity_id
_entity_poly.type
_entity_poly.pdbx_seq_one_letter_code
_entity_poly.pdbx_strand_id
1 'polypeptide(L)'
;MSDFIPGQRWISDAELDQCLGTVLKADARTVTVLFLATGETRTYARQTAPLSRVAFAPGDEVRSHEGWTLHVEEVREEDGLLSYVGRRDDASRVVLAENHLDPTIQ
;
A
#
# COMPACT_ATOMS: atom_id res chain seq x y z
N MET A 1 17.90 3.14 -1.15
CA MET A 1 17.46 1.84 -0.60
C MET A 1 16.11 2.09 0.01
N SER A 2 15.06 1.44 -0.48
CA SER A 2 13.75 1.56 0.18
C SER A 2 13.81 0.81 1.50
N ASP A 3 13.49 1.49 2.60
CA ASP A 3 13.23 0.85 3.87
C ASP A 3 11.81 0.28 3.81
N PHE A 4 11.73 -1.05 3.83
CA PHE A 4 10.46 -1.76 3.96
C PHE A 4 10.01 -1.62 5.41
N ILE A 5 8.87 -0.98 5.62
CA ILE A 5 8.31 -0.75 6.95
C ILE A 5 7.03 -1.56 7.09
N PRO A 6 6.83 -2.29 8.21
CA PRO A 6 5.59 -3.01 8.46
C PRO A 6 4.36 -2.12 8.29
N GLY A 7 3.37 -2.59 7.53
CA GLY A 7 2.18 -1.83 7.19
C GLY A 7 2.21 -1.16 5.80
N GLN A 8 3.39 -1.00 5.19
CA GLN A 8 3.49 -0.43 3.85
C GLN A 8 2.85 -1.31 2.77
N ARG A 9 2.34 -0.68 1.72
CA ARG A 9 1.73 -1.34 0.57
C ARG A 9 2.67 -1.40 -0.65
N TRP A 10 2.80 -2.59 -1.21
CA TRP A 10 3.74 -2.90 -2.29
C TRP A 10 3.12 -3.85 -3.32
N ILE A 11 3.48 -3.69 -4.58
CA ILE A 11 3.13 -4.61 -5.69
C ILE A 11 4.35 -5.42 -6.12
N SER A 12 4.13 -6.61 -6.67
CA SER A 12 5.18 -7.46 -7.25
C SER A 12 5.25 -7.21 -8.75
N ASP A 13 6.36 -6.65 -9.23
CA ASP A 13 6.56 -6.38 -10.67
C ASP A 13 6.78 -7.66 -11.48
N ALA A 14 7.17 -8.76 -10.82
CA ALA A 14 7.41 -10.04 -11.47
C ALA A 14 6.13 -10.83 -11.74
N GLU A 15 4.99 -10.44 -11.14
CA GLU A 15 3.82 -11.30 -11.02
C GLU A 15 2.54 -10.52 -11.25
N LEU A 16 2.09 -10.53 -12.51
CA LEU A 16 0.94 -9.76 -13.00
C LEU A 16 -0.38 -10.05 -12.27
N ASP A 17 -0.52 -11.23 -11.65
CA ASP A 17 -1.72 -11.63 -10.90
C ASP A 17 -1.69 -11.23 -9.42
N GLN A 18 -0.57 -10.71 -8.89
CA GLN A 18 -0.45 -10.39 -7.48
C GLN A 18 -0.77 -8.93 -7.20
N CYS A 19 -1.96 -8.73 -6.64
CA CYS A 19 -2.49 -7.45 -6.22
C CYS A 19 -1.73 -6.87 -5.01
N LEU A 20 -2.21 -5.78 -4.45
CA LEU A 20 -1.51 -5.01 -3.42
C LEU A 20 -1.16 -5.82 -2.16
N GLY A 21 0.13 -5.99 -1.89
CA GLY A 21 0.69 -6.68 -0.72
C GLY A 21 1.00 -5.74 0.44
N THR A 22 0.97 -6.25 1.67
CA THR A 22 1.34 -5.53 2.90
C THR A 22 2.63 -6.08 3.48
N VAL A 23 3.61 -5.21 3.77
CA VAL A 23 4.81 -5.62 4.50
C VAL A 23 4.41 -6.07 5.91
N LEU A 24 4.70 -7.32 6.26
CA LEU A 24 4.51 -7.85 7.61
C LEU A 24 5.73 -7.59 8.49
N LYS A 25 6.92 -7.80 7.92
CA LYS A 25 8.20 -7.57 8.59
C LYS A 25 9.33 -7.37 7.58
N ALA A 26 10.35 -6.65 8.00
CA ALA A 26 11.59 -6.50 7.26
C ALA A 26 12.77 -6.71 8.22
N ASP A 27 13.66 -7.61 7.82
CA ASP A 27 14.92 -7.89 8.50
C ASP A 27 16.09 -7.32 7.68
N ALA A 28 17.33 -7.53 8.14
CA ALA A 28 18.52 -7.02 7.47
C ALA A 28 18.68 -7.48 6.00
N ARG A 29 18.16 -8.66 5.65
CA ARG A 29 18.33 -9.26 4.31
C ARG A 29 17.03 -9.63 3.61
N THR A 30 15.91 -9.64 4.32
CA THR A 30 14.65 -10.18 3.82
C THR A 30 13.49 -9.26 4.14
N VAL A 31 12.47 -9.27 3.28
CA VAL A 31 11.17 -8.65 3.54
C VAL A 31 10.10 -9.71 3.35
N THR A 32 9.15 -9.76 4.28
CA THR A 32 7.98 -10.64 4.20
C THR A 32 6.75 -9.80 3.88
N VAL A 33 6.03 -10.16 2.82
CA VAL A 33 4.86 -9.46 2.30
C VAL A 33 3.67 -10.41 2.26
N LEU A 34 2.51 -9.95 2.73
CA LEU A 34 1.23 -10.63 2.62
C LEU A 34 0.43 -10.07 1.44
N PHE A 35 0.13 -10.89 0.45
CA PHE A 35 -0.73 -10.54 -0.67
C PHE A 35 -2.19 -10.81 -0.31
N LEU A 36 -2.93 -9.76 0.06
CA LEU A 36 -4.30 -9.90 0.60
C LEU A 36 -5.30 -10.49 -0.39
N ALA A 37 -5.10 -10.30 -1.69
CA ALA A 37 -5.99 -10.84 -2.72
C ALA A 37 -5.94 -12.38 -2.80
N THR A 38 -4.78 -12.99 -2.53
CA THR A 38 -4.58 -14.45 -2.58
C THR A 38 -4.47 -15.09 -1.20
N GLY A 39 -4.22 -14.29 -0.15
CA GLY A 39 -3.87 -14.76 1.19
C GLY A 39 -2.44 -15.32 1.29
N GLU A 40 -1.63 -15.19 0.24
CA GLU A 40 -0.29 -15.77 0.20
C GLU A 40 0.72 -14.86 0.92
N THR A 41 1.61 -15.47 1.71
CA THR A 41 2.74 -14.77 2.31
C THR A 41 4.02 -15.16 1.59
N ARG A 42 4.76 -14.15 1.11
CA ARG A 42 6.03 -14.35 0.41
C ARG A 42 7.16 -13.64 1.10
N THR A 43 8.36 -14.20 0.99
CA THR A 43 9.57 -13.60 1.53
C THR A 43 10.57 -13.39 0.40
N TYR A 44 11.03 -12.16 0.24
CA TYR A 44 11.97 -11.75 -0.80
C TYR A 44 13.30 -11.34 -0.18
N ALA A 45 14.38 -11.52 -0.94
CA ALA A 45 15.66 -10.91 -0.61
C ALA A 45 15.56 -9.40 -0.81
N ARG A 46 15.82 -8.61 0.24
CA ARG A 46 15.57 -7.16 0.28
C ARG A 46 16.25 -6.38 -0.85
N GLN A 47 17.44 -6.82 -1.28
CA GLN A 47 18.24 -6.13 -2.31
C GLN A 47 17.77 -6.40 -3.74
N THR A 48 17.07 -7.50 -3.96
CA THR A 48 16.67 -7.97 -5.30
C THR A 48 15.17 -8.24 -5.36
N ALA A 49 14.41 -7.74 -4.39
CA ALA A 49 12.98 -7.91 -4.34
C ALA A 49 12.37 -7.15 -5.52
N PRO A 50 11.63 -7.82 -6.42
CA PRO A 50 10.94 -7.16 -7.54
C PRO A 50 9.66 -6.50 -7.04
N LEU A 51 9.81 -5.61 -6.05
CA LEU A 51 8.70 -4.95 -5.37
C LEU A 51 8.75 -3.45 -5.63
N SER A 52 7.59 -2.89 -5.97
CA SER A 52 7.40 -1.44 -6.13
C SER A 52 6.44 -0.90 -5.08
N ARG A 53 6.82 0.21 -4.43
CA ARG A 53 6.02 0.83 -3.36
C ARG A 53 4.82 1.51 -4.00
N VAL A 54 3.63 1.26 -3.48
CA VAL A 54 2.43 1.97 -3.91
C VAL A 54 2.28 3.23 -3.08
N ALA A 55 2.29 4.36 -3.76
CA ALA A 55 2.11 5.67 -3.18
C ALA A 55 1.28 6.51 -4.14
N PHE A 56 0.19 7.08 -3.64
CA PHE A 56 -0.65 8.02 -4.37
C PHE A 56 -0.28 9.46 -4.05
N ALA A 57 -0.69 10.38 -4.91
CA ALA A 57 -0.45 11.81 -4.80
C ALA A 57 -1.78 12.60 -4.71
N PRO A 58 -1.73 13.85 -4.25
CA PRO A 58 -2.90 14.74 -4.36
C PRO A 58 -3.38 14.84 -5.82
N GLY A 59 -4.69 14.70 -6.01
CA GLY A 59 -5.33 14.60 -7.33
C GLY A 59 -5.69 13.17 -7.73
N ASP A 60 -5.12 12.15 -7.09
CA ASP A 60 -5.48 10.77 -7.34
C ASP A 60 -6.81 10.40 -6.69
N GLU A 61 -7.45 9.36 -7.25
CA GLU A 61 -8.61 8.71 -6.67
C GLU A 61 -8.20 7.33 -6.17
N VAL A 62 -8.47 7.04 -4.89
CA VAL A 62 -8.12 5.77 -4.26
C VAL A 62 -9.33 5.11 -3.62
N ARG A 63 -9.33 3.78 -3.55
CA ARG A 63 -10.41 3.00 -2.95
C ARG A 63 -10.00 2.40 -1.62
N SER A 64 -10.90 2.44 -0.65
CA SER A 64 -10.78 1.75 0.63
C SER A 64 -11.22 0.29 0.49
N HIS A 65 -10.64 -0.61 1.29
CA HIS A 65 -11.09 -2.00 1.43
C HIS A 65 -12.57 -2.14 1.87
N GLU A 66 -13.16 -1.10 2.46
CA GLU A 66 -14.59 -1.03 2.78
C GLU A 66 -15.47 -0.67 1.56
N GLY A 67 -14.87 -0.49 0.39
CA GLY A 67 -15.55 -0.32 -0.89
C GLY A 67 -15.85 1.12 -1.31
N TRP A 68 -15.57 2.11 -0.45
CA TRP A 68 -15.75 3.54 -0.74
C TRP A 68 -14.50 4.20 -1.32
N THR A 69 -14.69 5.33 -1.99
CA THR A 69 -13.64 6.05 -2.73
C THR A 69 -13.25 7.36 -2.04
N LEU A 70 -11.98 7.74 -2.18
CA LEU A 70 -11.38 8.97 -1.68
C LEU A 70 -10.70 9.73 -2.83
N HIS A 71 -11.07 10.99 -3.00
CA HIS A 71 -10.26 11.94 -3.77
C HIS A 71 -9.16 12.50 -2.87
N VAL A 72 -7.90 12.21 -3.18
CA VAL A 72 -6.75 12.59 -2.36
C VAL A 72 -6.45 14.08 -2.54
N GLU A 73 -6.37 14.81 -1.43
CA GLU A 73 -6.07 16.25 -1.42
C GLU A 73 -4.72 16.56 -0.77
N GLU A 74 -4.31 15.70 0.16
CA GLU A 74 -3.07 15.82 0.91
C GLU A 74 -2.58 14.41 1.26
N VAL A 75 -1.27 14.21 1.20
CA VAL A 75 -0.63 12.96 1.62
C VAL A 75 0.29 13.28 2.79
N ARG A 76 0.14 12.53 3.87
CA ARG A 76 0.98 12.63 5.07
C ARG A 76 1.83 11.39 5.20
N GLU A 77 3.08 11.57 5.60
CA GLU A 77 3.97 10.48 5.93
C GLU A 77 4.38 10.60 7.40
N GLU A 78 4.12 9.54 8.17
CA GLU A 78 4.49 9.42 9.57
C GLU A 78 5.08 8.03 9.80
N ASP A 79 6.26 7.95 10.42
CA ASP A 79 7.02 6.70 10.63
C ASP A 79 7.18 5.85 9.36
N GLY A 80 7.27 6.53 8.21
CA GLY A 80 7.41 5.92 6.90
C GLY A 80 6.16 5.21 6.37
N LEU A 81 4.99 5.47 6.97
CA LEU A 81 3.67 5.06 6.50
C LEU A 81 2.89 6.25 5.95
N LEU A 82 2.14 6.01 4.87
CA LEU A 82 1.33 7.02 4.19
C LEU A 82 -0.11 7.03 4.71
N SER A 83 -0.62 8.25 4.91
CA SER A 83 -2.02 8.54 5.14
C SER A 83 -2.54 9.54 4.12
N TYR A 84 -3.61 9.16 3.43
CA TYR A 84 -4.26 9.96 2.40
C TYR A 84 -5.40 10.75 3.04
N VAL A 85 -5.33 12.07 2.96
CA VAL A 85 -6.38 12.97 3.46
C VAL A 85 -7.13 13.51 2.26
N GLY A 86 -8.45 13.47 2.30
CA GLY A 86 -9.25 13.85 1.16
C GLY A 86 -10.74 13.87 1.42
N ARG A 87 -11.52 13.88 0.35
CA ARG A 87 -12.99 13.86 0.40
C ARG A 87 -13.58 12.62 -0.27
N ARG A 88 -14.63 12.09 0.34
CA ARG A 88 -15.49 11.05 -0.26
C ARG A 88 -16.56 11.69 -1.14
N ASP A 89 -17.33 10.85 -1.85
CA ASP A 89 -18.45 11.28 -2.71
C ASP A 89 -19.52 12.11 -1.98
N ASP A 90 -19.68 11.90 -0.67
CA ASP A 90 -20.59 12.66 0.19
C ASP A 90 -19.99 13.99 0.69
N ALA A 91 -18.84 14.41 0.14
CA ALA A 91 -18.03 15.56 0.53
C ALA A 91 -17.48 15.52 1.97
N SER A 92 -17.62 14.41 2.69
CA SER A 92 -17.01 14.25 4.01
C SER A 92 -15.48 14.19 3.90
N ARG A 93 -14.79 14.95 4.75
CA ARG A 93 -13.33 14.90 4.83
C ARG A 93 -12.92 13.74 5.73
N VAL A 94 -12.10 12.84 5.20
CA VAL A 94 -11.64 11.65 5.91
C VAL A 94 -10.13 11.45 5.72
N VAL A 95 -9.58 10.56 6.53
CA VAL A 95 -8.19 10.10 6.43
C VAL A 95 -8.23 8.60 6.15
N LEU A 96 -7.52 8.16 5.12
CA LEU A 96 -7.35 6.76 4.75
C LEU A 96 -5.87 6.39 4.89
N ALA A 97 -5.55 5.53 5.86
CA ALA A 97 -4.21 4.96 5.99
C ALA A 97 -3.94 3.95 4.86
N GLU A 98 -2.68 3.84 4.41
CA GLU A 98 -2.32 2.95 3.29
C GLU A 98 -2.69 1.48 3.53
N ASN A 99 -2.67 1.01 4.77
CA ASN A 99 -3.07 -0.35 5.15
C ASN A 99 -4.56 -0.66 4.91
N HIS A 100 -5.39 0.38 4.74
CA HIS A 100 -6.82 0.26 4.45
C HIS A 100 -7.15 0.42 2.96
N LEU A 101 -6.15 0.58 2.09
CA LEU A 101 -6.35 0.59 0.65
C LEU A 101 -6.92 -0.75 0.15
N ASP A 102 -7.81 -0.66 -0.84
CA ASP A 102 -8.38 -1.81 -1.52
C ASP A 102 -7.26 -2.74 -2.03
N PRO A 103 -7.29 -4.04 -1.70
CA PRO A 103 -6.24 -4.97 -2.09
C PRO A 103 -6.16 -5.22 -3.60
N THR A 104 -7.18 -4.85 -4.37
CA THR A 104 -7.26 -5.06 -5.83
C THR A 104 -6.69 -3.92 -6.66
N ILE A 105 -6.17 -2.86 -6.02
CA ILE A 105 -5.47 -1.77 -6.70
C ILE A 105 -4.28 -2.31 -7.50
N GLN A 106 -4.17 -1.84 -8.75
CA GLN A 106 -3.11 -2.18 -9.71
C GLN A 106 -2.22 -0.97 -9.98
#